data_AF-A0AAP5YEM4-F1
#
_entry.id   AF-A0AAP5YEM4-F1
#
_cell.length_a   1.000
_cell.length_b   1.000
_cell.length_c   1.000
_cell.angle_alpha   90.00
_cell.angle_beta   90.00
_cell.angle_gamma   90.00
#
_symmetry.space_group_name_H-M   'P 1'
#
loop_
_entity.id
_entity.type
_entity.pdbx_description
1 polymer ?
#
loop_
_entity_poly.entity_id
_entity_poly.type
_entity_poly.pdbx_seq_one_letter_code
_entity_poly.pdbx_strand_id
1 'polypeptide(L)'
;FEGEVAVVTGDVPMGASIAEVQESIRLIMLVNDVSLRGLIPAELAKGFGFFQSKPSSAFSPVAVTPDELGDAWYENKVHLPLVSTYNHKPFGRPNAGVDMTFDFADLIVHATKTRPLSAGAIIGSGTVSNKQGTDHGTSIEEGGVGYSCIAEVRMIETIRDGKPTTNFMSFGDSIKLEMFDVEGNTIFGAIDQQVSQYLKH
;
A
#
# COMPACT_ATOMS: atom_id res chain seq x y z
N PHE A 1 -1.49 -8.39 5.62
CA PHE A 1 -0.81 -7.61 4.57
C PHE A 1 -1.58 -6.33 4.34
N GLU A 2 -0.88 -5.30 3.87
CA GLU A 2 -1.44 -4.05 3.33
C GLU A 2 -0.62 -3.71 2.09
N GLY A 3 -1.22 -3.89 0.91
CA GLY A 3 -0.57 -3.57 -0.34
C GLY A 3 -0.60 -2.07 -0.61
N GLU A 4 0.57 -1.47 -0.79
CA GLU A 4 0.72 -0.05 -1.09
C GLU A 4 1.77 0.19 -2.18
N VAL A 5 1.82 1.43 -2.66
CA VAL A 5 2.93 1.96 -3.46
C VAL A 5 3.75 2.88 -2.54
N ALA A 6 5.06 2.94 -2.74
CA ALA A 6 5.93 3.86 -2.04
C ALA A 6 6.88 4.58 -3.00
N VAL A 7 7.25 5.81 -2.67
CA VAL A 7 8.27 6.59 -3.37
C VAL A 7 9.51 6.79 -2.51
N VAL A 8 10.67 6.82 -3.16
CA VAL A 8 11.96 7.20 -2.56
C VAL A 8 12.31 8.60 -3.03
N THR A 9 12.61 9.50 -2.10
CA THR A 9 13.00 10.88 -2.43
C THR A 9 14.51 11.06 -2.50
N GLY A 10 14.96 12.07 -3.25
CA GLY A 10 16.21 12.76 -2.99
C GLY A 10 16.12 13.63 -1.73
N ASP A 11 17.02 14.60 -1.59
CA ASP A 11 16.90 15.60 -0.55
C ASP A 11 15.70 16.52 -0.82
N VAL A 12 14.89 16.75 0.21
CA VAL A 12 13.72 17.65 0.15
C VAL A 12 13.85 18.68 1.28
N PRO A 13 13.88 19.99 0.97
CA PRO A 13 13.99 21.01 2.00
C PRO A 13 12.74 21.04 2.88
N MET A 14 12.90 21.56 4.10
CA MET A 14 11.76 21.87 4.96
C MET A 14 10.89 22.94 4.31
N GLY A 15 9.57 22.73 4.29
CA GLY A 15 8.62 23.64 3.68
C GLY A 15 8.65 23.65 2.16
N ALA A 16 9.06 22.54 1.54
CA ALA A 16 9.13 22.42 0.08
C ALA A 16 7.78 22.68 -0.60
N SER A 17 7.85 23.32 -1.76
CA SER A 17 6.74 23.47 -2.70
C SER A 17 6.46 22.17 -3.45
N ILE A 18 5.28 22.05 -4.08
CA ILE A 18 4.93 20.91 -4.93
C ILE A 18 5.96 20.71 -6.03
N ALA A 19 6.42 21.77 -6.70
CA ALA A 19 7.40 21.66 -7.79
C ALA A 19 8.74 21.07 -7.31
N GLU A 20 9.27 21.54 -6.18
CA GLU A 20 10.50 20.99 -5.58
C GLU A 20 10.33 19.50 -5.23
N VAL A 21 9.15 19.13 -4.73
CA VAL A 21 8.82 17.76 -4.37
C VAL A 21 8.72 16.85 -5.58
N GLN A 22 8.06 17.28 -6.65
CA GLN A 22 7.94 16.51 -7.90
C GLN A 22 9.32 16.18 -8.47
N GLU A 23 10.21 17.17 -8.49
CA GLU A 23 11.60 16.98 -8.92
C GLU A 23 12.45 16.17 -7.94
N SER A 24 11.95 15.89 -6.73
CA SER A 24 12.66 15.13 -5.71
C SER A 24 12.36 13.62 -5.72
N ILE A 25 11.28 13.17 -6.36
CA ILE A 25 10.94 11.74 -6.43
C ILE A 25 11.98 11.04 -7.33
N ARG A 26 12.59 9.96 -6.83
CA ARG A 26 13.68 9.24 -7.50
C ARG A 26 13.29 7.85 -7.94
N LEU A 27 12.63 7.11 -7.04
CA LEU A 27 12.26 5.71 -7.28
C LEU A 27 10.86 5.44 -6.76
N ILE A 28 10.22 4.41 -7.32
CA ILE A 28 8.89 3.93 -6.98
C ILE A 28 9.00 2.42 -6.76
N MET A 29 8.30 1.90 -5.75
CA MET A 29 8.28 0.46 -5.44
C MET A 29 6.96 0.06 -4.79
N LEU A 30 6.69 -1.25 -4.72
CA LEU A 30 5.57 -1.77 -3.93
C LEU A 30 6.01 -2.00 -2.49
N VAL A 31 5.06 -1.96 -1.57
CA VAL A 31 5.27 -2.32 -0.17
C VAL A 31 4.13 -3.18 0.37
N ASN A 32 4.48 -4.15 1.20
CA ASN A 32 3.57 -4.84 2.10
C ASN A 32 3.76 -4.25 3.50
N ASP A 33 2.86 -3.37 3.94
CA ASP A 33 2.87 -2.79 5.27
C ASP A 33 2.20 -3.74 6.30
N VAL A 34 2.98 -4.74 6.72
CA VAL A 34 2.49 -5.82 7.59
C VAL A 34 1.88 -5.24 8.87
N SER A 35 0.67 -5.68 9.20
CA SER A 35 -0.11 -5.10 10.28
C SER A 35 -0.76 -6.15 11.16
N LEU A 36 -0.55 -6.02 12.47
CA LEU A 36 -1.11 -6.88 13.52
C LEU A 36 -2.38 -6.24 14.07
N ARG A 37 -3.49 -6.38 13.33
CA ARG A 37 -4.77 -5.71 13.64
C ARG A 37 -5.31 -6.02 15.04
N GLY A 38 -4.97 -7.17 15.63
CA GLY A 38 -5.33 -7.51 17.01
C GLY A 38 -4.64 -6.64 18.08
N LEU A 39 -3.48 -6.03 17.76
CA LEU A 39 -2.73 -5.15 18.68
C LEU A 39 -3.09 -3.67 18.50
N ILE A 40 -3.60 -3.29 17.32
CA ILE A 40 -3.85 -1.88 16.95
C ILE A 40 -4.74 -1.14 17.97
N PRO A 41 -5.93 -1.63 18.38
CA PRO A 41 -6.82 -0.85 19.24
C PRO A 41 -6.18 -0.50 20.59
N ALA A 42 -5.53 -1.48 21.24
CA ALA A 42 -4.88 -1.27 22.53
C ALA A 42 -3.62 -0.41 22.42
N GLU A 43 -2.89 -0.47 21.29
CA GLU A 43 -1.71 0.35 21.06
C GLU A 43 -2.09 1.82 20.79
N LEU A 44 -3.06 2.07 19.91
CA LEU A 44 -3.55 3.42 19.63
C LEU A 44 -4.17 4.09 20.85
N ALA A 45 -4.85 3.32 21.72
CA ALA A 45 -5.40 3.84 22.97
C ALA A 45 -4.33 4.42 23.91
N LYS A 46 -3.05 4.11 23.73
CA LYS A 46 -1.94 4.70 24.49
C LYS A 46 -1.59 6.12 24.01
N GLY A 47 -2.00 6.51 22.80
CA GLY A 47 -1.81 7.87 22.26
C GLY A 47 -0.47 8.15 21.57
N PHE A 48 0.38 7.14 21.33
CA PHE A 48 1.71 7.30 20.73
C PHE A 48 1.83 6.74 19.30
N GLY A 49 0.71 6.51 18.63
CA GLY A 49 0.68 5.92 17.29
C GLY A 49 1.02 4.44 17.29
N PHE A 50 1.56 3.95 16.18
CA PHE A 50 1.86 2.54 15.97
C PHE A 50 3.32 2.22 16.31
N PHE A 51 3.56 1.02 16.85
CA PHE A 51 4.90 0.49 17.05
C PHE A 51 4.92 -1.03 16.93
N GLN A 52 4.37 -1.76 17.91
CA GLN A 52 4.31 -3.22 17.90
C GLN A 52 3.30 -3.75 16.89
N SER A 53 2.23 -2.99 16.64
CA SER A 53 1.20 -3.40 15.70
C SER A 53 1.57 -3.22 14.23
N LYS A 54 2.69 -2.55 13.94
CA LYS A 54 3.30 -2.39 12.62
C LYS A 54 4.73 -2.99 12.65
N PRO A 55 4.87 -4.32 12.56
CA PRO A 55 6.17 -4.98 12.45
C PRO A 55 6.89 -4.60 11.14
N SER A 56 8.06 -5.19 10.90
CA SER A 56 8.84 -4.93 9.69
C SER A 56 8.03 -5.12 8.41
N SER A 57 7.94 -4.06 7.59
CA SER A 57 7.36 -4.08 6.25
C SER A 57 8.31 -4.78 5.26
N ALA A 58 7.80 -5.12 4.07
CA ALA A 58 8.60 -5.67 2.97
C ALA A 58 8.38 -4.85 1.68
N PHE A 59 9.42 -4.62 0.90
CA PHE A 59 9.36 -3.89 -0.37
C PHE A 59 9.55 -4.83 -1.55
N SER A 60 9.13 -4.40 -2.75
CA SER A 60 9.34 -5.16 -3.98
C SER A 60 10.83 -5.37 -4.30
N PRO A 61 11.19 -6.44 -5.03
CA PRO A 61 12.57 -6.71 -5.42
C PRO A 61 13.24 -5.60 -6.24
N VAL A 62 12.44 -4.84 -7.00
CA VAL A 62 12.89 -3.74 -7.84
C VAL A 62 12.16 -2.45 -7.44
N ALA A 63 12.89 -1.34 -7.50
CA ALA A 63 12.36 0.00 -7.50
C ALA A 63 12.70 0.65 -8.85
N VAL A 64 11.73 1.30 -9.49
CA VAL A 64 11.84 1.86 -10.85
C VAL A 64 11.83 3.38 -10.78
N THR A 65 12.43 4.06 -11.76
CA THR A 65 12.30 5.52 -11.89
C THR A 65 10.90 5.90 -12.40
N PRO A 66 10.43 7.14 -12.14
CA PRO A 66 9.13 7.58 -12.66
C PRO A 66 8.98 7.47 -14.18
N ASP A 67 10.06 7.68 -14.96
CA ASP A 67 10.03 7.58 -16.41
C ASP A 67 9.89 6.14 -16.93
N GLU A 68 10.34 5.13 -16.17
CA GLU A 68 10.13 3.71 -16.49
C GLU A 68 8.63 3.30 -16.43
N LEU A 69 7.79 4.07 -15.73
CA LEU A 69 6.34 3.88 -15.72
C LEU A 69 5.62 4.51 -16.93
N GLY A 70 6.30 5.38 -17.70
CA GLY A 70 5.72 6.07 -18.84
C GLY A 70 4.40 6.76 -18.52
N ASP A 71 3.38 6.54 -19.34
CA ASP A 71 2.05 7.14 -19.20
C ASP A 71 1.28 6.66 -17.95
N ALA A 72 1.78 5.64 -17.24
CA ALA A 72 1.18 5.20 -15.98
C ALA A 72 1.57 6.10 -14.79
N TRP A 73 2.57 6.97 -14.93
CA TRP A 73 2.92 7.96 -13.91
C TRP A 73 2.45 9.36 -14.31
N TYR A 74 1.37 9.81 -13.68
CA TYR A 74 0.87 11.17 -13.81
C TYR A 74 0.18 11.61 -12.53
N GLU A 75 -0.04 12.92 -12.36
CA GLU A 75 -0.60 13.49 -11.12
C GLU A 75 0.11 13.00 -9.85
N ASN A 76 1.42 12.73 -9.94
CA ASN A 76 2.25 12.19 -8.85
C ASN A 76 1.70 10.87 -8.26
N LYS A 77 1.08 10.03 -9.10
CA LYS A 77 0.50 8.74 -8.74
C LYS A 77 0.85 7.69 -9.79
N VAL A 78 0.76 6.43 -9.38
CA VAL A 78 0.83 5.29 -10.29
C VAL A 78 -0.59 4.88 -10.68
N HIS A 79 -0.95 4.98 -11.96
CA HIS A 79 -2.30 4.70 -12.47
C HIS A 79 -2.47 3.26 -12.99
N LEU A 80 -2.01 2.29 -12.21
CA LEU A 80 -2.11 0.85 -12.53
C LEU A 80 -2.73 0.04 -11.39
N PRO A 81 -3.34 -1.13 -11.69
CA PRO A 81 -3.83 -2.04 -10.68
C PRO A 81 -2.71 -2.62 -9.80
N LEU A 82 -2.85 -2.53 -8.48
CA LEU A 82 -2.06 -3.30 -7.52
C LEU A 82 -2.71 -4.67 -7.32
N VAL A 83 -2.11 -5.70 -7.89
CA VAL A 83 -2.65 -7.07 -7.88
C VAL A 83 -2.22 -7.79 -6.61
N SER A 84 -3.20 -8.23 -5.83
CA SER A 84 -3.04 -9.02 -4.62
C SER A 84 -3.61 -10.42 -4.82
N THR A 85 -2.79 -11.45 -4.59
CA THR A 85 -3.18 -12.86 -4.60
C THR A 85 -3.02 -13.44 -3.19
N TYR A 86 -4.13 -13.78 -2.53
CA TYR A 86 -4.14 -14.35 -1.18
C TYR A 86 -4.48 -15.83 -1.26
N ASN A 87 -3.61 -16.70 -0.72
CA ASN A 87 -3.77 -18.16 -0.77
C ASN A 87 -4.08 -18.69 -2.17
N HIS A 88 -3.29 -18.25 -3.16
CA HIS A 88 -3.41 -18.61 -4.58
C HIS A 88 -4.72 -18.19 -5.26
N LYS A 89 -5.49 -17.30 -4.65
CA LYS A 89 -6.73 -16.74 -5.21
C LYS A 89 -6.60 -15.23 -5.41
N PRO A 90 -7.15 -14.67 -6.51
CA PRO A 90 -7.25 -13.23 -6.66
C PRO A 90 -8.01 -12.62 -5.47
N PHE A 91 -7.40 -11.63 -4.82
CA PHE A 91 -7.98 -10.94 -3.67
C PHE A 91 -8.29 -9.49 -3.98
N GLY A 92 -7.39 -8.81 -4.71
CA GLY A 92 -7.56 -7.43 -5.11
C GLY A 92 -6.78 -7.07 -6.35
N ARG A 93 -7.26 -6.05 -7.04
CA ARG A 93 -6.66 -5.33 -8.15
C ARG A 93 -7.11 -3.86 -8.19
N PRO A 94 -7.23 -3.15 -7.05
CA PRO A 94 -7.56 -1.74 -7.08
C PRO A 94 -6.46 -0.93 -7.79
N ASN A 95 -6.85 0.09 -8.53
CA ASN A 95 -5.93 0.99 -9.22
C ASN A 95 -5.34 1.99 -8.23
N ALA A 96 -4.01 2.10 -8.20
CA ALA A 96 -3.26 2.94 -7.26
C ALA A 96 -3.46 4.46 -7.49
N GLY A 97 -3.93 4.87 -8.66
CA GLY A 97 -4.21 6.27 -8.97
C GLY A 97 -5.68 6.67 -8.73
N VAL A 98 -6.56 5.70 -8.46
CA VAL A 98 -7.99 5.93 -8.20
C VAL A 98 -8.22 6.02 -6.69
N ASP A 99 -9.04 6.97 -6.26
CA ASP A 99 -9.41 7.22 -4.85
C ASP A 99 -8.24 7.52 -3.88
N MET A 100 -6.99 7.60 -4.37
CA MET A 100 -5.86 8.18 -3.64
C MET A 100 -6.08 9.69 -3.49
N THR A 101 -6.63 10.10 -2.34
CA THR A 101 -7.10 11.47 -2.08
C THR A 101 -5.99 12.50 -2.07
N PHE A 102 -4.81 12.13 -1.57
CA PHE A 102 -3.60 12.96 -1.55
C PHE A 102 -2.56 12.26 -2.41
N ASP A 103 -1.99 12.97 -3.38
CA ASP A 103 -0.93 12.40 -4.22
C ASP A 103 0.43 12.34 -3.48
N PHE A 104 1.46 11.74 -4.08
CA PHE A 104 2.76 11.67 -3.40
C PHE A 104 3.37 13.06 -3.13
N ALA A 105 3.08 14.06 -3.96
CA ALA A 105 3.57 15.41 -3.72
C ALA A 105 2.90 16.04 -2.49
N ASP A 106 1.58 15.91 -2.34
CA ASP A 106 0.84 16.33 -1.15
C ASP A 106 1.40 15.67 0.12
N LEU A 107 1.66 14.36 0.07
CA LEU A 107 2.19 13.61 1.19
C LEU A 107 3.59 14.09 1.61
N ILE A 108 4.48 14.33 0.64
CA ILE A 108 5.85 14.80 0.92
C ILE A 108 5.84 16.27 1.38
N VAL A 109 5.00 17.14 0.80
CA VAL A 109 4.81 18.52 1.27
C VAL A 109 4.33 18.51 2.72
N HIS A 110 3.39 17.63 3.05
CA HIS A 110 2.94 17.46 4.43
C HIS A 110 4.07 16.99 5.36
N ALA A 111 4.82 15.97 4.95
CA ALA A 111 5.93 15.43 5.73
C ALA A 111 7.06 16.45 5.95
N THR A 112 7.31 17.33 4.98
CA THR A 112 8.38 18.34 5.03
C THR A 112 7.97 19.64 5.70
N LYS A 113 6.70 19.78 6.14
CA LYS A 113 6.17 21.01 6.74
C LYS A 113 7.04 21.58 7.87
N THR A 114 7.66 20.73 8.68
CA THR A 114 8.47 21.14 9.83
C THR A 114 9.80 20.39 9.93
N ARG A 115 10.24 19.74 8.85
CA ARG A 115 11.53 19.04 8.76
C ARG A 115 11.97 18.87 7.31
N PRO A 116 13.27 18.75 7.01
CA PRO A 116 13.70 18.23 5.72
C PRO A 116 13.50 16.71 5.64
N LEU A 117 13.52 16.16 4.43
CA LEU A 117 13.74 14.73 4.17
C LEU A 117 15.11 14.57 3.52
N SER A 118 15.93 13.66 4.04
CA SER A 118 17.21 13.31 3.41
C SER A 118 16.99 12.34 2.26
N ALA A 119 17.90 12.35 1.28
CA ALA A 119 17.92 11.36 0.21
C ALA A 119 17.80 9.93 0.74
N GLY A 120 16.92 9.13 0.11
CA GLY A 120 16.57 7.79 0.54
C GLY A 120 15.36 7.71 1.48
N ALA A 121 14.71 8.83 1.84
CA ALA A 121 13.46 8.78 2.58
C ALA A 121 12.37 8.09 1.77
N ILE A 122 11.57 7.24 2.43
CA ILE A 122 10.50 6.45 1.82
C ILE A 122 9.15 6.97 2.31
N ILE A 123 8.25 7.30 1.38
CA ILE A 123 6.89 7.74 1.66
C ILE A 123 5.92 6.74 1.03
N GLY A 124 5.11 6.08 1.84
CA GLY A 124 4.07 5.15 1.39
C GLY A 124 2.75 5.86 1.09
N SER A 125 1.97 5.32 0.16
CA SER A 125 0.64 5.83 -0.21
C SER A 125 -0.42 5.58 0.87
N GLY A 126 -0.19 4.62 1.77
CA GLY A 126 -1.26 3.93 2.45
C GLY A 126 -1.87 2.85 1.56
N THR A 127 -2.60 1.91 2.17
CA THR A 127 -3.26 0.81 1.47
C THR A 127 -4.07 1.30 0.27
N VAL A 128 -3.81 0.74 -0.92
CA VAL A 128 -4.57 1.06 -2.12
C VAL A 128 -5.99 0.52 -2.01
N SER A 129 -6.99 1.39 -2.11
CA SER A 129 -8.41 1.07 -2.04
C SER A 129 -9.19 1.87 -3.08
N ASN A 130 -10.22 1.27 -3.67
CA ASN A 130 -11.13 1.95 -4.60
C ASN A 130 -12.58 1.73 -4.18
N LYS A 131 -13.37 2.80 -4.19
CA LYS A 131 -14.78 2.82 -3.78
C LYS A 131 -15.71 2.15 -4.78
N GLN A 132 -15.37 2.15 -6.07
CA GLN A 132 -16.17 1.55 -7.14
C GLN A 132 -17.63 2.05 -7.20
N GLY A 133 -17.88 3.31 -6.82
CA GLY A 133 -19.24 3.86 -6.75
C GLY A 133 -20.07 3.36 -5.54
N THR A 134 -19.45 2.62 -4.62
CA THR A 134 -19.99 2.31 -3.29
C THR A 134 -19.22 3.11 -2.22
N ASP A 135 -19.59 3.00 -0.96
CA ASP A 135 -18.85 3.66 0.11
C ASP A 135 -17.47 3.01 0.39
N HIS A 136 -17.29 1.75 -0.01
CA HIS A 136 -16.18 0.91 0.47
C HIS A 136 -15.59 -0.06 -0.56
N GLY A 137 -15.98 -0.02 -1.84
CA GLY A 137 -15.55 -1.00 -2.83
C GLY A 137 -16.40 -2.28 -2.85
N THR A 138 -15.96 -3.28 -3.63
CA THR A 138 -16.64 -4.57 -3.78
C THR A 138 -15.62 -5.67 -4.03
N SER A 139 -15.86 -6.87 -3.50
CA SER A 139 -14.95 -8.01 -3.66
C SER A 139 -14.85 -8.46 -5.12
N ILE A 140 -13.77 -9.16 -5.50
CA ILE A 140 -13.65 -9.74 -6.86
C ILE A 140 -14.79 -10.74 -7.12
N GLU A 141 -15.16 -11.55 -6.12
CA GLU A 141 -16.23 -12.55 -6.24
C GLU A 141 -17.61 -11.92 -6.50
N GLU A 142 -17.82 -10.68 -6.03
CA GLU A 142 -19.04 -9.90 -6.24
C GLU A 142 -18.95 -8.95 -7.46
N GLY A 143 -17.92 -9.11 -8.31
CA GLY A 143 -17.75 -8.37 -9.56
C GLY A 143 -16.94 -7.07 -9.45
N GLY A 144 -16.36 -6.78 -8.29
CA GLY A 144 -15.52 -5.62 -8.04
C GLY A 144 -14.04 -5.79 -8.40
N VAL A 145 -13.22 -4.84 -7.93
CA VAL A 145 -11.75 -4.90 -8.03
C VAL A 145 -11.13 -5.52 -6.79
N GLY A 146 -11.90 -5.79 -5.73
CA GLY A 146 -11.38 -6.30 -4.47
C GLY A 146 -10.54 -5.27 -3.72
N TYR A 147 -9.65 -5.76 -2.86
CA TYR A 147 -9.03 -4.96 -1.80
C TYR A 147 -7.53 -5.23 -1.69
N SER A 148 -6.76 -4.28 -1.16
CA SER A 148 -5.34 -4.50 -0.85
C SER A 148 -5.08 -4.82 0.63
N CYS A 149 -6.14 -5.01 1.43
CA CYS A 149 -6.06 -5.34 2.85
C CYS A 149 -7.27 -6.18 3.31
N ILE A 150 -7.02 -7.20 4.15
CA ILE A 150 -8.09 -8.01 4.77
C ILE A 150 -8.95 -7.18 5.74
N ALA A 151 -8.39 -6.16 6.38
CA ALA A 151 -9.13 -5.34 7.34
C ALA A 151 -10.30 -4.59 6.67
N GLU A 152 -10.13 -4.20 5.40
CA GLU A 152 -11.16 -3.52 4.61
C GLU A 152 -12.34 -4.45 4.32
N VAL A 153 -12.08 -5.67 3.84
CA VAL A 153 -13.12 -6.71 3.67
C VAL A 153 -13.90 -6.92 4.96
N ARG A 154 -13.18 -7.09 6.08
CA ARG A 154 -13.79 -7.34 7.39
C ARG A 154 -14.64 -6.17 7.88
N MET A 155 -14.24 -4.93 7.58
CA MET A 155 -15.04 -3.75 7.88
C MET A 155 -16.36 -3.79 7.12
N ILE A 156 -16.32 -4.11 5.83
CA ILE A 156 -17.51 -4.18 4.97
C ILE A 156 -18.45 -5.30 5.40
N GLU A 157 -17.92 -6.49 5.69
CA GLU A 157 -18.69 -7.60 6.27
C GLU A 157 -19.35 -7.17 7.59
N THR A 158 -18.67 -6.39 8.42
CA THR A 158 -19.24 -5.88 9.67
C THR A 158 -20.38 -4.90 9.42
N ILE A 159 -20.22 -3.99 8.44
CA ILE A 159 -21.26 -3.02 8.08
C ILE A 159 -22.49 -3.72 7.48
N ARG A 160 -22.27 -4.70 6.59
CA ARG A 160 -23.32 -5.43 5.87
C ARG A 160 -24.02 -6.48 6.72
N ASP A 161 -23.25 -7.30 7.43
CA ASP A 161 -23.70 -8.53 8.09
C ASP A 161 -23.61 -8.47 9.62
N GLY A 162 -23.16 -7.34 10.19
CA GLY A 162 -23.01 -7.11 11.63
C GLY A 162 -21.77 -7.74 12.26
N LYS A 163 -21.03 -8.59 11.53
CA LYS A 163 -19.76 -9.20 11.97
C LYS A 163 -18.89 -9.62 10.78
N PRO A 164 -17.57 -9.67 10.95
CA PRO A 164 -16.69 -10.19 9.91
C PRO A 164 -16.71 -11.73 9.85
N THR A 165 -16.70 -12.26 8.64
CA THR A 165 -16.56 -13.71 8.33
C THR A 165 -15.18 -14.07 7.83
N THR A 166 -14.52 -13.17 7.11
CA THR A 166 -13.16 -13.39 6.57
C THR A 166 -12.15 -13.33 7.71
N ASN A 167 -11.41 -14.41 7.98
CA ASN A 167 -10.36 -14.40 9.00
C ASN A 167 -9.13 -13.58 8.57
N PHE A 168 -8.36 -13.11 9.55
CA PHE A 168 -7.00 -12.64 9.28
C PHE A 168 -6.07 -13.83 8.95
N MET A 169 -4.89 -13.52 8.42
CA MET A 169 -3.93 -14.54 8.01
C MET A 169 -3.49 -15.42 9.18
N SER A 170 -3.27 -16.71 8.91
CA SER A 170 -2.73 -17.72 9.81
C SER A 170 -1.38 -18.25 9.32
N PHE A 171 -0.65 -18.99 10.16
CA PHE A 171 0.57 -19.66 9.71
C PHE A 171 0.28 -20.60 8.53
N GLY A 172 1.11 -20.51 7.49
CA GLY A 172 0.94 -21.22 6.22
C GLY A 172 0.27 -20.40 5.12
N ASP A 173 -0.46 -19.33 5.47
CA ASP A 173 -1.08 -18.45 4.49
C ASP A 173 -0.05 -17.68 3.66
N SER A 174 -0.35 -17.45 2.38
CA SER A 174 0.51 -16.74 1.45
C SER A 174 -0.15 -15.47 0.90
N ILE A 175 0.66 -14.44 0.66
CA ILE A 175 0.27 -13.22 -0.04
C ILE A 175 1.32 -12.92 -1.12
N LYS A 176 0.82 -12.66 -2.32
CA LYS A 176 1.63 -12.17 -3.44
C LYS A 176 1.11 -10.81 -3.89
N LEU A 177 1.99 -9.81 -3.96
CA LEU A 177 1.70 -8.45 -4.45
C LEU A 177 2.53 -8.16 -5.69
N GLU A 178 1.85 -7.73 -6.76
CA GLU A 178 2.43 -7.46 -8.07
C GLU A 178 1.77 -6.24 -8.72
N MET A 179 2.46 -5.63 -9.67
CA MET A 179 1.89 -4.64 -10.58
C MET A 179 2.49 -4.87 -11.96
N PHE A 180 1.63 -4.79 -12.98
CA PHE A 180 1.96 -5.15 -14.35
C PHE A 180 1.85 -3.95 -15.26
N ASP A 181 2.70 -3.91 -16.29
CA ASP A 181 2.57 -2.96 -17.40
C ASP A 181 1.40 -3.33 -18.32
N VAL A 182 1.21 -2.52 -19.37
CA VAL A 182 0.15 -2.73 -20.37
C VAL A 182 0.33 -4.00 -21.22
N GLU A 183 1.54 -4.55 -21.26
CA GLU A 183 1.88 -5.80 -21.96
C GLU A 183 1.73 -7.04 -21.05
N GLY A 184 1.50 -6.83 -19.75
CA GLY A 184 1.35 -7.89 -18.75
C GLY A 184 2.66 -8.34 -18.12
N ASN A 185 3.77 -7.62 -18.32
CA ASN A 185 5.04 -7.90 -17.64
C ASN A 185 5.05 -7.28 -16.25
N THR A 186 5.75 -7.93 -15.31
CA THR A 186 5.91 -7.38 -13.96
C THR A 186 6.86 -6.17 -13.97
N ILE A 187 6.41 -5.05 -13.39
CA ILE A 187 7.22 -3.81 -13.31
C ILE A 187 8.23 -3.90 -12.17
N PHE A 188 7.79 -4.33 -10.99
CA PHE A 188 8.59 -4.28 -9.76
C PHE A 188 9.11 -5.66 -9.31
N GLY A 189 8.79 -6.72 -10.04
CA GLY A 189 8.80 -8.08 -9.53
C GLY A 189 7.61 -8.33 -8.58
N ALA A 190 7.73 -9.35 -7.73
CA ALA A 190 6.68 -9.73 -6.79
C ALA A 190 7.18 -9.71 -5.35
N ILE A 191 6.38 -9.15 -4.45
CA ILE A 191 6.46 -9.49 -3.03
C ILE A 191 5.69 -10.80 -2.87
N ASP A 192 6.37 -11.92 -2.63
CA ASP A 192 5.75 -13.25 -2.47
C ASP A 192 6.16 -13.83 -1.11
N GLN A 193 5.21 -13.86 -0.17
CA GLN A 193 5.49 -14.12 1.24
C GLN A 193 4.51 -15.14 1.81
N GLN A 194 5.04 -16.01 2.69
CA GLN A 194 4.25 -16.92 3.52
C GLN A 194 4.38 -16.53 5.00
N VAL A 195 3.25 -16.51 5.71
CA VAL A 195 3.22 -16.28 7.15
C VAL A 195 3.74 -17.52 7.86
N SER A 196 4.78 -17.38 8.66
CA SER A 196 5.44 -18.49 9.36
C SER A 196 5.54 -18.24 10.86
N GLN A 197 5.64 -19.33 11.62
CA GLN A 197 5.88 -19.23 13.05
C GLN A 197 7.33 -18.77 13.28
N TYR A 198 7.49 -17.67 14.03
CA TYR A 198 8.82 -17.25 14.46
C TYR A 198 9.37 -18.22 15.49
N LEU A 199 10.52 -18.82 15.18
CA LEU A 199 11.27 -19.67 16.10
C LEU A 199 12.49 -18.89 16.59
N LYS A 200 12.59 -18.71 17.90
CA LYS A 200 13.75 -18.05 18.51
C LYS A 200 14.95 -19.00 18.41
N HIS A 201 16.01 -18.53 17.76
CA HIS A 201 17.32 -19.18 17.73
C HIS A 201 18.16 -18.79 18.95
#